data_AF-A0A388QRT3-F1
#
_entry.id   AF-A0A388QRT3-F1
#
_cell.length_a   1.000
_cell.length_b   1.000
_cell.length_c   1.000
_cell.angle_alpha   90.00
_cell.angle_beta   90.00
_cell.angle_gamma   90.00
#
_symmetry.space_group_name_H-M   'P 1'
#
loop_
_entity.id
_entity.type
_entity.pdbx_description
1 polymer ?
#
loop_
_entity_poly.entity_id
_entity_poly.type
_entity_poly.pdbx_seq_one_letter_code
_entity_poly.pdbx_strand_id
1 'polypeptide(L)'
;LASWTDPCGVRPVHLLGLALVALAMLGEGWADLQLARFKRDPAQRGQVCAQGLWAWSRHPNYFCEWLIWVGFALLSWSPLLLGIPGLLCAAGMYYLLNHVTGVPLTEAQLLASKGPAYAEYQAKVPGPSGPARPAADFQPPRVAKRGPVPTLESCR
;
A
#
# COMPACT_ATOMS: atom_id res chain seq x y z
N LEU A 1 24.06 45.23 -10.55
CA LEU A 1 24.31 43.82 -10.20
C LEU A 1 23.25 43.42 -9.18
N ALA A 2 22.11 42.92 -9.67
CA ALA A 2 21.00 42.51 -8.82
C ALA A 2 21.47 41.33 -7.97
N SER A 3 21.54 41.51 -6.65
CA SER A 3 21.81 40.44 -5.71
C SER A 3 20.61 39.51 -5.67
N TRP A 4 20.66 38.44 -6.45
CA TRP A 4 19.81 37.24 -6.38
C TRP A 4 20.08 36.47 -5.08
N THR A 5 19.89 37.13 -3.93
CA THR A 5 19.65 36.42 -2.68
C THR A 5 18.18 36.02 -2.67
N ASP A 6 17.81 35.04 -3.50
CA ASP A 6 16.42 34.68 -3.73
C ASP A 6 15.84 33.92 -2.53
N PRO A 7 14.82 34.46 -1.83
CA PRO A 7 14.10 33.71 -0.79
C PRO A 7 13.31 32.50 -1.38
N CYS A 8 13.16 32.46 -2.71
CA CYS A 8 12.28 31.58 -3.49
C CYS A 8 13.02 30.55 -4.37
N GLY A 9 14.32 30.30 -4.16
CA GLY A 9 15.07 29.30 -4.93
C GLY A 9 14.66 27.85 -4.62
N VAL A 10 14.77 26.95 -5.60
CA VAL A 10 14.58 25.50 -5.40
C VAL A 10 15.63 25.00 -4.40
N ARG A 11 15.18 24.71 -3.18
CA ARG A 11 16.02 24.18 -2.09
C ARG A 11 16.23 22.67 -2.26
N PRO A 12 17.32 22.11 -1.70
CA PRO A 12 17.54 20.66 -1.69
C PRO A 12 16.36 19.85 -1.15
N VAL A 13 15.61 20.40 -0.17
CA VAL A 13 14.40 19.77 0.37
C VAL A 13 13.30 19.59 -0.68
N HIS A 14 13.18 20.50 -1.64
CA HIS A 14 12.20 20.39 -2.72
C HIS A 14 12.63 19.34 -3.74
N LEU A 15 13.93 19.25 -4.07
CA LEU A 15 14.46 18.19 -4.92
C LEU A 15 14.29 16.81 -4.28
N LEU A 16 14.52 16.71 -2.98
CA LEU A 16 14.28 15.49 -2.21
C LEU A 16 12.79 15.12 -2.21
N GLY A 17 11.91 16.10 -2.00
CA GLY A 17 10.46 15.90 -2.08
C GLY A 17 10.02 15.40 -3.46
N LEU A 18 10.53 16.01 -4.54
CA LEU A 18 10.23 15.59 -5.90
C LEU A 18 10.71 14.16 -6.19
N ALA A 19 11.95 13.83 -5.78
CA ALA A 19 12.49 12.50 -5.93
C ALA A 19 11.67 11.47 -5.14
N LEU A 20 11.25 11.80 -3.92
CA LEU A 20 10.42 10.93 -3.08
C LEU A 20 9.05 10.67 -3.72
N VAL A 21 8.38 11.71 -4.22
CA VAL A 21 7.10 11.56 -4.94
C VAL A 21 7.26 10.66 -6.16
N ALA A 22 8.28 10.91 -6.99
CA ALA A 22 8.50 10.13 -8.21
C ALA A 22 8.76 8.64 -7.90
N LEU A 23 9.62 8.35 -6.91
CA LEU A 23 9.90 6.97 -6.49
C LEU A 23 8.67 6.30 -5.88
N ALA A 24 7.89 7.03 -5.07
CA ALA A 24 6.68 6.50 -4.46
C ALA A 24 5.60 6.18 -5.50
N MET A 25 5.37 7.07 -6.48
CA MET A 25 4.45 6.81 -7.59
C MET A 25 4.85 5.58 -8.42
N LEU A 26 6.14 5.39 -8.67
CA LEU A 26 6.64 4.19 -9.36
C LEU A 26 6.40 2.93 -8.52
N GLY A 27 6.64 3.00 -7.21
CA GLY A 27 6.40 1.91 -6.28
C GLY A 27 4.93 1.52 -6.20
N GLU A 28 4.04 2.51 -6.10
CA GLU A 28 2.58 2.31 -6.09
C GLU A 28 2.11 1.68 -7.39
N GLY A 29 2.51 2.25 -8.54
CA GLY A 29 2.16 1.72 -9.86
C GLY A 29 2.65 0.29 -10.06
N TRP A 30 3.84 -0.05 -9.55
CA TRP A 30 4.36 -1.41 -9.59
C TRP A 30 3.57 -2.38 -8.70
N ALA A 31 3.23 -1.98 -7.48
CA ALA A 31 2.41 -2.76 -6.56
C ALA A 31 1.03 -3.05 -7.15
N ASP A 32 0.38 -2.03 -7.72
CA ASP A 32 -0.94 -2.17 -8.35
C ASP A 32 -0.89 -3.00 -9.62
N LEU A 33 0.18 -2.87 -10.42
CA LEU A 33 0.39 -3.73 -11.59
C LEU A 33 0.55 -5.20 -11.20
N GLN A 34 1.29 -5.49 -10.13
CA GLN A 34 1.40 -6.85 -9.58
C GLN A 34 0.04 -7.40 -9.15
N LEU A 35 -0.75 -6.60 -8.42
CA LEU A 35 -2.08 -7.00 -7.98
C LEU A 35 -3.06 -7.18 -9.15
N ALA A 36 -3.01 -6.30 -10.15
CA ALA A 36 -3.85 -6.36 -11.34
C ALA A 36 -3.53 -7.60 -12.18
N ARG A 37 -2.24 -7.93 -12.38
CA ARG A 37 -1.81 -9.16 -13.05
C ARG A 37 -2.29 -10.40 -12.29
N PHE A 38 -2.15 -10.42 -10.97
CA PHE A 38 -2.64 -11.52 -10.12
C PHE A 38 -4.16 -11.71 -10.24
N LYS A 39 -4.94 -10.63 -10.19
CA LYS A 39 -6.41 -10.69 -10.30
C LYS A 39 -6.90 -11.17 -11.68
N ARG A 40 -6.12 -10.92 -12.74
CA ARG A 40 -6.48 -11.31 -14.12
C ARG A 40 -6.25 -12.79 -14.41
N ASP A 41 -5.34 -13.45 -13.70
CA ASP A 41 -5.06 -14.88 -13.90
C ASP A 41 -6.19 -15.75 -13.31
N PRO A 42 -6.93 -16.53 -14.13
CA PRO A 42 -7.98 -17.42 -13.65
C PRO A 42 -7.48 -18.46 -12.65
N ALA A 43 -6.21 -18.88 -12.73
CA ALA A 43 -5.62 -19.84 -11.81
C ALA A 43 -5.48 -19.27 -10.38
N GLN A 44 -5.41 -17.95 -10.24
CA GLN A 44 -5.27 -17.25 -8.96
C GLN A 44 -6.63 -16.86 -8.35
N ARG A 45 -7.76 -17.19 -8.99
CA ARG A 45 -9.10 -16.85 -8.47
C ARG A 45 -9.30 -17.45 -7.08
N GLY A 46 -9.80 -16.60 -6.17
CA GLY A 46 -9.99 -16.95 -4.76
C GLY A 46 -8.71 -16.89 -3.92
N GLN A 47 -7.50 -16.90 -4.51
CA GLN A 47 -6.25 -16.90 -3.75
C GLN A 47 -5.87 -15.50 -3.24
N VAL A 48 -4.99 -15.42 -2.23
CA VAL A 48 -4.44 -14.17 -1.71
C VAL A 48 -3.18 -13.80 -2.50
N CYS A 49 -3.07 -12.53 -2.91
CA CYS A 49 -1.87 -12.06 -3.59
C CYS A 49 -0.76 -11.90 -2.55
N ALA A 50 0.32 -12.66 -2.71
CA ALA A 50 1.48 -12.60 -1.82
C ALA A 50 2.77 -12.78 -2.63
N GLN A 51 2.84 -12.11 -3.77
CA GLN A 51 3.96 -12.16 -4.69
C GLN A 51 4.58 -10.77 -4.81
N GLY A 52 5.90 -10.69 -4.99
CA GLY A 52 6.58 -9.42 -5.15
C GLY A 52 6.44 -8.52 -3.91
N LEU A 53 6.02 -7.27 -4.09
CA LEU A 53 5.89 -6.30 -2.98
C LEU A 53 4.82 -6.73 -1.96
N TRP A 54 3.81 -7.48 -2.40
CA TRP A 54 2.75 -8.00 -1.54
C TRP A 54 3.23 -9.13 -0.60
N ALA A 55 4.40 -9.72 -0.86
CA ALA A 55 5.02 -10.65 0.11
C ALA A 55 5.73 -9.90 1.26
N TRP A 56 6.15 -8.65 1.03
CA TRP A 56 6.88 -7.84 2.01
C TRP A 56 5.94 -7.09 2.94
N SER A 57 4.83 -6.58 2.41
CA SER A 57 3.78 -5.88 3.15
C SER A 57 2.41 -6.25 2.61
N ARG A 58 1.38 -6.23 3.46
CA ARG A 58 -0.01 -6.45 3.05
C ARG A 58 -0.58 -5.32 2.18
N HIS A 59 -0.03 -4.11 2.28
CA HIS A 59 -0.50 -2.92 1.57
C HIS A 59 0.68 -2.07 1.08
N PRO A 60 1.52 -2.59 0.17
CA PRO A 60 2.67 -1.85 -0.34
C PRO A 60 2.26 -0.58 -1.10
N ASN A 61 1.09 -0.59 -1.73
CA ASN A 61 0.52 0.58 -2.39
C ASN A 61 0.15 1.69 -1.40
N TYR A 62 -0.45 1.38 -0.25
CA TYR A 62 -0.77 2.39 0.77
C TYR A 62 0.46 2.98 1.43
N PHE A 63 1.52 2.18 1.58
CA PHE A 63 2.82 2.71 2.02
C PHE A 63 3.37 3.73 1.01
N CYS A 64 3.31 3.42 -0.29
CA CYS A 64 3.75 4.34 -1.34
C CYS A 64 2.88 5.61 -1.38
N GLU A 65 1.56 5.48 -1.31
CA GLU A 65 0.65 6.62 -1.20
C GLU A 65 1.05 7.52 -0.03
N TRP A 66 1.26 6.96 1.17
CA TRP A 66 1.74 7.75 2.30
C TRP A 66 3.07 8.47 2.03
N LEU A 67 4.04 7.82 1.35
CA LEU A 67 5.30 8.47 0.95
C LEU A 67 5.09 9.62 -0.05
N ILE A 68 4.09 9.57 -0.92
CA ILE A 68 3.72 10.69 -1.80
C ILE A 68 3.35 11.91 -0.95
N TRP A 69 2.55 11.72 0.10
CA TRP A 69 2.16 12.81 1.01
C TRP A 69 3.33 13.34 1.83
N VAL A 70 4.28 12.49 2.22
CA VAL A 70 5.55 12.95 2.80
C VAL A 70 6.34 13.79 1.78
N GLY A 71 6.39 13.37 0.51
CA GLY A 71 7.00 14.13 -0.57
C GLY A 71 6.36 15.49 -0.80
N PHE A 72 5.02 15.59 -0.75
CA PHE A 72 4.29 16.85 -0.79
C PHE A 72 4.59 17.73 0.43
N ALA A 73 4.74 17.14 1.63
CA ALA A 73 5.16 17.89 2.80
C ALA A 73 6.53 18.55 2.60
N LEU A 74 7.50 17.83 2.02
CA LEU A 74 8.82 18.35 1.68
C LEU A 74 8.78 19.40 0.56
N LEU A 75 7.94 19.21 -0.46
CA LEU A 75 7.75 20.19 -1.54
C LEU A 75 7.11 21.48 -1.03
N SER A 76 6.16 21.38 -0.11
CA SER A 76 5.50 22.53 0.51
C SER A 76 6.34 23.22 1.60
N TRP A 77 7.55 22.74 1.87
CA TRP A 77 8.36 23.19 3.01
C TRP A 77 8.68 24.68 2.93
N SER A 78 8.19 25.43 3.91
CA SER A 78 8.44 26.87 4.05
C SER A 78 8.97 27.19 5.45
N PRO A 79 10.02 28.01 5.59
CA PRO A 79 10.52 28.47 6.89
C PRO A 79 9.48 29.22 7.73
N LEU A 80 8.55 29.92 7.09
CA LEU A 80 7.55 30.75 7.77
C LEU A 80 6.60 29.92 8.64
N LEU A 81 6.25 28.72 8.17
CA LEU A 81 5.32 27.80 8.85
C LEU A 81 5.98 26.49 9.26
N LEU A 82 7.32 26.41 9.18
CA LEU A 82 8.12 25.21 9.48
C LEU A 82 7.61 23.92 8.80
N GLY A 83 6.94 24.03 7.66
CA GLY A 83 6.32 22.90 6.97
C GLY A 83 5.17 22.20 7.75
N ILE A 84 4.68 22.79 8.84
CA ILE A 84 3.63 22.22 9.69
C ILE A 84 2.39 21.80 8.90
N PRO A 85 1.83 22.62 7.97
CA PRO A 85 0.65 22.21 7.20
C PRO A 85 0.89 20.93 6.38
N GLY A 86 2.05 20.81 5.74
CA GLY A 86 2.42 19.62 4.98
C GLY A 86 2.55 18.38 5.85
N LEU A 87 3.17 18.51 7.02
CA LEU A 87 3.29 17.42 7.99
C LEU A 87 1.92 16.98 8.53
N LEU A 88 1.01 17.92 8.80
CA LEU A 88 -0.36 17.62 9.21
C LEU A 88 -1.12 16.86 8.11
N CYS A 89 -0.97 17.24 6.84
CA CYS A 89 -1.55 16.50 5.72
C CYS A 89 -0.99 15.08 5.63
N ALA A 90 0.34 14.90 5.74
CA ALA A 90 0.97 13.59 5.69
C ALA A 90 0.55 12.69 6.88
N ALA A 91 0.46 13.25 8.08
CA ALA A 91 -0.03 12.55 9.27
C ALA A 91 -1.51 12.21 9.16
N GLY A 92 -2.32 13.13 8.65
CA GLY A 92 -3.74 12.90 8.38
C GLY A 92 -3.94 11.77 7.37
N MET A 93 -3.16 11.75 6.29
CA MET A 93 -3.27 10.67 5.31
C MET A 93 -2.82 9.32 5.87
N TYR A 94 -1.74 9.29 6.66
CA TYR A 94 -1.35 8.08 7.39
C TYR A 94 -2.50 7.53 8.24
N TYR A 95 -3.17 8.41 9.00
CA TYR A 95 -4.29 8.02 9.84
C TYR A 95 -5.47 7.48 9.03
N LEU A 96 -5.86 8.16 7.96
CA LEU A 96 -6.97 7.75 7.11
C LEU A 96 -6.72 6.38 6.47
N LEU A 97 -5.50 6.17 5.95
CA LEU A 97 -5.11 4.91 5.32
C LEU A 97 -5.05 3.77 6.35
N ASN A 98 -4.43 3.99 7.50
CA ASN A 98 -4.16 2.89 8.45
C ASN A 98 -5.34 2.61 9.40
N HIS A 99 -6.18 3.59 9.71
CA HIS A 99 -7.18 3.48 10.78
C HIS A 99 -8.63 3.70 10.36
N VAL A 100 -8.92 4.37 9.24
CA VAL A 100 -10.30 4.71 8.88
C VAL A 100 -10.79 3.96 7.65
N THR A 101 -10.23 4.26 6.48
CA THR A 101 -10.83 3.84 5.20
C THR A 101 -9.97 2.88 4.40
N GLY A 102 -8.64 2.93 4.54
CA GLY A 102 -7.74 2.13 3.72
C GLY A 102 -7.70 0.66 4.16
N VAL A 103 -6.82 0.39 5.12
CA VAL A 103 -6.49 -0.96 5.62
C VAL A 103 -7.70 -1.65 6.24
N PRO A 104 -8.40 -1.10 7.25
CA PRO A 104 -9.40 -1.88 8.00
C PRO A 104 -10.57 -2.31 7.12
N LEU A 105 -11.04 -1.45 6.21
CA LEU A 105 -12.13 -1.79 5.30
C LEU A 105 -11.71 -2.84 4.28
N THR A 106 -10.51 -2.71 3.70
CA THR A 106 -9.99 -3.66 2.72
C THR A 106 -9.73 -5.02 3.35
N GLU A 107 -9.13 -5.05 4.54
CA GLU A 107 -8.88 -6.29 5.29
C GLU A 107 -10.20 -6.96 5.70
N ALA A 108 -11.21 -6.21 6.14
CA ALA A 108 -12.53 -6.77 6.45
C ALA A 108 -13.21 -7.41 5.24
N GLN A 109 -13.14 -6.77 4.06
CA GLN A 109 -13.67 -7.34 2.81
C GLN A 109 -12.89 -8.60 2.37
N LEU A 110 -11.58 -8.62 2.56
CA LEU A 110 -10.74 -9.78 2.24
C LEU A 110 -10.99 -10.94 3.21
N LEU A 111 -11.20 -10.68 4.49
CA LEU A 111 -11.66 -11.68 5.45
C LEU A 111 -13.04 -12.23 5.08
N ALA A 112 -14.00 -11.36 4.71
CA ALA A 112 -15.33 -11.79 4.30
C ALA A 112 -15.32 -12.66 3.02
N SER A 113 -14.45 -12.34 2.05
CA SER A 113 -14.40 -13.03 0.76
C SER A 113 -13.50 -14.27 0.73
N LYS A 114 -12.38 -14.27 1.47
CA LYS A 114 -11.34 -15.33 1.43
C LYS A 114 -11.21 -16.11 2.75
N GLY A 115 -11.82 -15.62 3.82
CA GLY A 115 -11.93 -16.32 5.11
C GLY A 115 -10.57 -16.75 5.68
N PRO A 116 -10.40 -18.04 6.05
CA PRO A 116 -9.24 -18.52 6.80
C PRO A 116 -7.91 -18.35 6.05
N ALA A 117 -7.91 -18.41 4.71
CA ALA A 117 -6.69 -18.19 3.94
C ALA A 117 -6.15 -16.75 4.09
N TYR A 118 -7.04 -15.76 4.23
CA TYR A 118 -6.59 -14.39 4.47
C TYR A 118 -6.15 -14.16 5.92
N ALA A 119 -6.79 -14.82 6.89
CA ALA A 119 -6.36 -14.80 8.28
C ALA A 119 -4.94 -15.38 8.45
N GLU A 120 -4.63 -16.49 7.77
CA GLU A 120 -3.28 -17.05 7.74
C GLU A 120 -2.25 -16.11 7.09
N TYR A 121 -2.67 -15.38 6.04
CA TYR A 121 -1.84 -14.37 5.41
C TYR A 121 -1.57 -13.18 6.35
N GLN A 122 -2.59 -12.69 7.06
CA GLN A 122 -2.45 -11.63 8.07
C GLN A 122 -1.50 -12.00 9.20
N ALA A 123 -1.50 -13.26 9.63
CA ALA A 123 -0.62 -13.75 10.69
C ALA A 123 0.87 -13.78 10.26
N LYS A 124 1.14 -13.85 8.96
CA LYS A 124 2.49 -14.08 8.42
C LYS A 124 3.11 -12.85 7.75
N VAL A 125 2.28 -11.94 7.21
CA VAL A 125 2.73 -10.74 6.49
C VAL A 125 2.36 -9.50 7.29
N PRO A 126 3.30 -8.58 7.57
CA PRO A 126 3.05 -7.37 8.35
C PRO A 126 2.18 -6.35 7.61
N GLY A 127 1.52 -5.47 8.38
CA GLY A 127 0.73 -4.36 7.84
C GLY A 127 1.58 -3.32 7.07
N PRO A 128 0.97 -2.18 6.66
CA PRO A 128 1.63 -1.17 5.82
C PRO A 128 2.93 -0.59 6.40
N SER A 129 3.06 -0.56 7.73
CA SER A 129 4.18 0.04 8.47
C SER A 129 4.97 -0.96 9.34
N GLY A 130 4.68 -2.26 9.24
CA GLY A 130 5.41 -3.28 10.00
C GLY A 130 6.77 -3.64 9.37
N PRO A 131 7.71 -4.20 10.14
CA PRO A 131 9.03 -4.57 9.62
C PRO A 131 8.88 -5.64 8.54
N ALA A 132 9.34 -5.34 7.33
CA ALA A 132 9.16 -6.22 6.18
C ALA A 132 9.81 -7.59 6.38
N ARG A 133 9.12 -8.66 5.95
CA ARG A 133 9.65 -10.02 5.95
C ARG A 133 10.22 -10.37 4.56
N PRO A 134 11.34 -11.13 4.45
CA PRO A 134 11.87 -11.56 3.17
C PRO A 134 10.85 -12.42 2.39
N ALA A 135 10.56 -12.03 1.14
CA ALA A 135 9.58 -12.69 0.28
C ALA A 135 9.87 -14.17 -0.03
N ALA A 136 11.12 -14.61 0.08
CA ALA A 136 11.55 -15.96 -0.29
C ALA A 136 10.91 -17.07 0.56
N ASP A 137 10.48 -16.74 1.78
CA ASP A 137 10.00 -17.73 2.75
C ASP A 137 8.48 -17.89 2.76
N PHE A 138 7.75 -17.06 1.99
CA PHE A 138 6.29 -17.00 2.07
C PHE A 138 5.59 -17.75 0.93
N GLN A 139 5.02 -18.90 1.24
CA GLN A 139 4.05 -19.57 0.37
C GLN A 139 2.64 -19.08 0.73
N PRO A 140 1.87 -18.48 -0.21
CA PRO A 140 0.51 -18.05 0.10
C PRO A 140 -0.36 -19.26 0.45
N PRO A 141 -1.20 -19.15 1.49
CA PRO A 141 -2.21 -20.15 1.78
C PRO A 141 -3.17 -20.24 0.60
N ARG A 142 -3.28 -21.43 0.01
CA ARG A 142 -4.23 -21.67 -1.08
C ARG A 142 -5.62 -21.74 -0.47
N VAL A 143 -6.54 -20.93 -0.98
CA VAL A 143 -7.96 -21.15 -0.69
C VAL A 143 -8.32 -22.54 -1.19
N ALA A 144 -8.79 -23.40 -0.30
CA ALA A 144 -9.34 -24.70 -0.68
C ALA A 144 -10.43 -24.44 -1.73
N LYS A 145 -10.32 -25.08 -2.91
CA LYS A 145 -11.36 -24.98 -3.94
C LYS A 145 -12.68 -25.30 -3.26
N ARG A 146 -13.65 -24.36 -3.26
CA ARG A 146 -15.04 -24.72 -2.91
C ARG A 146 -15.39 -25.90 -3.80
N GLY A 147 -15.73 -27.03 -3.19
CA GLY A 147 -16.26 -28.18 -3.93
C GLY A 147 -17.47 -27.74 -4.77
N PRO A 148 -17.83 -28.50 -5.81
CA PRO A 148 -19.04 -28.22 -6.57
C PRO A 148 -20.20 -28.00 -5.61
N VAL A 149 -20.95 -26.91 -5.82
CA VAL A 149 -22.18 -26.64 -5.06
C VAL A 149 -23.04 -27.90 -5.18
N PRO A 150 -23.46 -28.54 -4.07
CA PRO A 150 -24.28 -29.73 -4.16
C PRO A 150 -25.55 -29.36 -4.94
N THR A 151 -25.77 -30.04 -6.06
CA THR A 151 -27.01 -29.89 -6.82
C THR A 151 -28.16 -30.39 -5.94
N LEU A 152 -29.34 -29.77 -6.08
CA LEU A 152 -30.54 -30.12 -5.32
C LEU A 152 -30.94 -31.60 -5.46
N GLU A 153 -30.39 -32.30 -6.44
CA GLU A 153 -30.54 -33.76 -6.65
C GLU A 153 -29.84 -34.61 -5.58
N SER A 154 -28.85 -34.08 -4.86
CA SER A 154 -28.15 -34.81 -3.77
C SER A 154 -28.89 -34.78 -2.42
N CYS A 155 -30.00 -34.04 -2.33
CA CYS A 155 -30.88 -33.97 -1.15
C CYS A 155 -32.14 -34.85 -1.28
N ARG A 156 -32.20 -35.75 -2.27
CA ARG A 156 -33.23 -36.79 -2.38
C ARG A 156 -32.63 -38.16 -2.10
#